data_AF-A0A4V1EBG0-F1
#
_entry.id   AF-A0A4V1EBG0-F1
#
_cell.length_a   1.000
_cell.length_b   1.000
_cell.length_c   1.000
_cell.angle_alpha   90.00
_cell.angle_beta   90.00
_cell.angle_gamma   90.00
#
_symmetry.space_group_name_H-M   'P 1'
#
loop_
_entity.id
_entity.type
_entity.pdbx_description
1 polymer ?
#
loop_
_entity_poly.entity_id
_entity_poly.type
_entity_poly.pdbx_seq_one_letter_code
_entity_poly.pdbx_strand_id
1 'polypeptide(L)'
;MPTERRRVRRPRSVRARRAEDLRLLRTLLAVDPLPRADLGALSAELRPARGRSSSLTGRLRSRLRIDDRRGPRLLAAAHDLSAAEVARALNTVPALEPVPRGPARWVPVPLRGLTAPGSAAARPAEGERNRPVRPLSIRQGRLSDCWFIAVLAACEHMRPGFTASLVRPTDNGLVEVRLHTPGARWVTLSPRVPAAHRAGDRRLRPNAASLVEKAAALTYGRGSYRRIQGDFAGVALGLLTGRWCPARPVPLRLSRIEHWLAAGRPVVASTLVRPGGSFRVPREDDPHRSVAVMDGHVYVVRRVARLSEDGSPDPHEPLRVHVHNPLGGTEGEPRRTDLFLSAAQLRRTFISVNVGPRLR
;
A
#
# COMPACT_ATOMS: atom_id res chain seq x y z
N MET A 1 -58.24 -2.69 4.87
CA MET A 1 -56.90 -2.48 4.27
C MET A 1 -55.85 -3.12 5.16
N PRO A 2 -55.38 -4.36 4.89
CA PRO A 2 -54.35 -4.98 5.71
C PRO A 2 -52.98 -4.37 5.38
N THR A 3 -52.30 -3.85 6.40
CA THR A 3 -50.96 -3.29 6.31
C THR A 3 -49.94 -4.40 6.04
N GLU A 4 -49.35 -4.37 4.87
CA GLU A 4 -48.34 -5.31 4.41
C GLU A 4 -47.09 -5.19 5.30
N ARG A 5 -46.95 -6.11 6.25
CA ARG A 5 -45.76 -6.21 7.12
C ARG A 5 -44.55 -6.52 6.25
N ARG A 6 -43.76 -5.48 5.97
CA ARG A 6 -42.49 -5.54 5.26
C ARG A 6 -41.57 -6.55 5.96
N ARG A 7 -41.50 -7.78 5.43
CA ARG A 7 -40.64 -8.85 5.98
C ARG A 7 -39.18 -8.38 5.96
N VAL A 8 -38.65 -8.04 7.12
CA VAL A 8 -37.23 -7.79 7.33
C VAL A 8 -36.50 -9.12 7.13
N ARG A 9 -35.90 -9.32 5.95
CA ARG A 9 -35.08 -10.50 5.65
C ARG A 9 -33.92 -10.54 6.65
N ARG A 10 -33.88 -11.58 7.49
CA ARG A 10 -32.74 -11.86 8.38
C ARG A 10 -31.43 -11.89 7.57
N PRO A 11 -30.33 -11.32 8.09
CA PRO A 11 -29.04 -11.36 7.42
C PRO A 11 -28.58 -12.82 7.29
N ARG A 12 -28.32 -13.28 6.05
CA ARG A 12 -27.75 -14.60 5.76
C ARG A 12 -26.43 -14.80 6.52
N SER A 13 -26.12 -16.03 6.94
CA SER A 13 -24.83 -16.35 7.57
C SER A 13 -23.66 -16.16 6.59
N VAL A 14 -22.44 -15.95 7.12
CA VAL A 14 -21.21 -15.82 6.29
C VAL A 14 -21.01 -17.06 5.41
N ARG A 15 -21.27 -18.26 5.97
CA ARG A 15 -21.18 -19.55 5.26
C ARG A 15 -22.16 -19.64 4.09
N ALA A 16 -23.41 -19.25 4.29
CA ALA A 16 -24.43 -19.27 3.22
C ALA A 16 -24.08 -18.32 2.06
N ARG A 17 -23.47 -17.16 2.38
CA ARG A 17 -22.99 -16.21 1.37
C ARG A 17 -21.79 -16.74 0.58
N ARG A 18 -20.79 -17.35 1.24
CA ARG A 18 -19.65 -17.98 0.57
C ARG A 18 -20.09 -19.09 -0.39
N ALA A 19 -21.06 -19.92 0.00
CA ALA A 19 -21.60 -20.96 -0.86
C ALA A 19 -22.35 -20.40 -2.09
N GLU A 20 -23.03 -19.26 -1.95
CA GLU A 20 -23.68 -18.55 -3.06
C GLU A 20 -22.63 -17.96 -4.03
N ASP A 21 -21.59 -17.31 -3.50
CA ASP A 21 -20.48 -16.76 -4.30
C ASP A 21 -19.72 -17.87 -5.06
N LEU A 22 -19.45 -19.00 -4.40
CA LEU A 22 -18.80 -20.16 -5.02
C LEU A 22 -19.67 -20.77 -6.13
N ARG A 23 -20.98 -20.91 -5.90
CA ARG A 23 -21.91 -21.38 -6.94
C ARG A 23 -21.92 -20.43 -8.13
N LEU A 24 -22.02 -19.13 -7.89
CA LEU A 24 -21.97 -18.13 -8.97
C LEU A 24 -20.68 -18.24 -9.78
N LEU A 25 -19.54 -18.42 -9.10
CA LEU A 25 -18.25 -18.53 -9.78
C LEU A 25 -18.15 -19.83 -10.59
N ARG A 26 -18.64 -20.96 -10.07
CA ARG A 26 -18.75 -22.22 -10.84
C ARG A 26 -19.71 -22.11 -12.02
N THR A 27 -20.84 -21.41 -11.87
CA THR A 27 -21.76 -21.12 -12.98
C THR A 27 -21.05 -20.31 -14.06
N LEU A 28 -20.31 -19.26 -13.70
CA LEU A 28 -19.52 -18.47 -14.65
C LEU A 28 -18.44 -19.29 -15.37
N LEU A 29 -17.90 -20.31 -14.71
CA LEU A 29 -16.89 -21.22 -15.28
C LEU A 29 -17.48 -22.32 -16.17
N ALA A 30 -18.76 -22.65 -15.97
CA ALA A 30 -19.48 -23.70 -16.69
C ALA A 30 -20.12 -23.21 -17.99
N VAL A 31 -20.29 -21.89 -18.18
CA VAL A 31 -20.66 -21.35 -19.48
C VAL A 31 -19.47 -21.51 -20.42
N ASP A 32 -19.69 -22.12 -21.58
CA ASP A 32 -18.76 -22.11 -22.71
C ASP A 32 -18.19 -20.71 -22.93
N PRO A 33 -16.95 -20.56 -23.45
CA PRO A 33 -16.25 -19.27 -23.47
C PRO A 33 -17.16 -18.19 -24.04
N LEU A 34 -17.69 -17.37 -23.13
CA LEU A 34 -18.59 -16.28 -23.48
C LEU A 34 -17.86 -15.42 -24.52
N PRO A 35 -18.57 -14.97 -25.57
CA PRO A 35 -18.02 -13.99 -26.50
C PRO A 35 -17.34 -12.85 -25.73
N ARG A 36 -16.20 -12.37 -26.24
CA ARG A 36 -15.39 -11.32 -25.56
C ARG A 36 -16.23 -10.09 -25.16
N ALA A 37 -17.27 -9.79 -25.93
CA ALA A 37 -18.22 -8.70 -25.65
C ALA A 37 -19.00 -8.93 -24.34
N ASP A 38 -19.50 -10.14 -24.10
CA ASP A 38 -20.28 -10.49 -22.91
C ASP A 38 -19.41 -10.53 -21.65
N LEU A 39 -18.16 -10.99 -21.78
CA LEU A 39 -17.16 -10.90 -20.71
C LEU A 39 -16.80 -9.44 -20.38
N GLY A 40 -16.80 -8.58 -21.38
CA GLY A 40 -16.65 -7.14 -21.23
C GLY A 40 -17.81 -6.53 -20.45
N ALA A 41 -19.05 -6.89 -20.79
CA ALA A 41 -20.25 -6.42 -20.11
C ALA A 41 -20.34 -6.90 -18.65
N LEU A 42 -20.11 -8.19 -18.39
CA LEU A 42 -20.01 -8.75 -17.04
C LEU A 42 -18.92 -8.06 -16.22
N SER A 43 -17.76 -7.81 -16.84
CA SER A 43 -16.67 -7.11 -16.17
C SER A 43 -17.01 -5.65 -15.87
N ALA A 44 -17.75 -4.97 -16.75
CA ALA A 44 -18.21 -3.60 -16.53
C ALA A 44 -19.23 -3.52 -15.38
N GLU A 45 -20.07 -4.55 -15.22
CA GLU A 45 -20.99 -4.68 -14.11
C GLU A 45 -20.27 -4.89 -12.78
N LEU A 46 -19.31 -5.81 -12.72
CA LEU A 46 -18.56 -6.13 -11.51
C LEU A 46 -17.58 -5.02 -11.06
N ARG A 47 -17.27 -4.04 -11.92
CA ARG A 47 -16.34 -2.95 -11.61
C ARG A 47 -16.99 -1.81 -10.81
N PRO A 48 -16.23 -1.15 -9.92
CA PRO A 48 -16.71 0.02 -9.18
C PRO A 48 -17.12 1.16 -10.12
N ALA A 49 -18.37 1.64 -10.02
CA ALA A 49 -18.85 2.78 -10.80
C ALA A 49 -18.30 4.13 -10.29
N ARG A 50 -18.24 5.12 -11.19
CA ARG A 50 -18.05 6.54 -10.84
C ARG A 50 -19.40 7.14 -10.41
N GLY A 51 -19.44 7.80 -9.24
CA GLY A 51 -20.54 8.68 -8.82
C GLY A 51 -21.70 8.00 -8.07
N ARG A 52 -22.35 8.77 -7.16
CA ARG A 52 -23.71 8.49 -6.71
C ARG A 52 -24.62 8.77 -7.90
N SER A 53 -25.40 7.80 -8.36
CA SER A 53 -26.26 8.02 -9.52
C SER A 53 -27.60 7.32 -9.35
N SER A 54 -28.66 8.14 -9.43
CA SER A 54 -30.05 7.81 -9.68
C SER A 54 -30.31 7.15 -11.05
N SER A 55 -29.26 6.76 -11.79
CA SER A 55 -29.37 6.09 -13.09
C SER A 55 -30.04 4.72 -13.01
N LEU A 56 -30.68 4.34 -14.12
CA LEU A 56 -31.26 3.01 -14.30
C LEU A 56 -30.23 1.91 -14.05
N THR A 57 -28.98 2.08 -14.52
CA THR A 57 -27.87 1.14 -14.29
C THR A 57 -27.51 1.02 -12.81
N GLY A 58 -27.45 2.14 -12.07
CA GLY A 58 -27.22 2.12 -10.61
C GLY A 58 -28.35 1.40 -9.85
N ARG A 59 -29.61 1.61 -10.27
CA ARG A 59 -30.79 0.92 -9.71
C ARG A 59 -30.81 -0.57 -10.04
N LEU A 60 -30.46 -0.94 -11.28
CA LEU A 60 -30.33 -2.33 -11.72
C LEU A 60 -29.21 -3.05 -10.97
N ARG A 61 -28.03 -2.43 -10.83
CA ARG A 61 -26.93 -2.99 -10.02
C ARG A 61 -27.32 -3.20 -8.56
N SER A 62 -28.00 -2.24 -7.95
CA SER A 62 -28.53 -2.38 -6.58
C SER A 62 -29.54 -3.53 -6.47
N ARG A 63 -30.49 -3.63 -7.42
CA ARG A 63 -31.46 -4.73 -7.49
C ARG A 63 -30.80 -6.09 -7.72
N LEU A 64 -29.77 -6.15 -8.57
CA LEU A 64 -28.98 -7.35 -8.88
C LEU A 64 -27.86 -7.62 -7.85
N ARG A 65 -27.73 -6.79 -6.81
CA ARG A 65 -26.70 -6.87 -5.75
C ARG A 65 -25.26 -6.86 -6.29
N ILE A 66 -25.01 -6.11 -7.34
CA ILE A 66 -23.69 -5.90 -7.92
C ILE A 66 -23.10 -4.67 -7.22
N ASP A 67 -22.38 -4.91 -6.11
CA ASP A 67 -21.66 -3.87 -5.36
C ASP A 67 -20.19 -3.79 -5.78
N ASP A 68 -19.51 -2.69 -5.44
CA ASP A 68 -18.08 -2.48 -5.73
C ASP A 68 -17.15 -3.43 -4.97
N ARG A 69 -17.71 -4.33 -4.17
CA ARG A 69 -17.00 -5.37 -3.41
C ARG A 69 -17.22 -6.76 -4.00
N ARG A 70 -18.05 -6.93 -5.03
CA ARG A 70 -18.44 -8.25 -5.55
C ARG A 70 -17.25 -9.00 -6.17
N GLY A 71 -16.40 -8.33 -6.95
CA GLY A 71 -15.15 -8.93 -7.46
C GLY A 71 -14.23 -9.49 -6.37
N PRO A 72 -13.82 -8.66 -5.37
CA PRO A 72 -13.05 -9.16 -4.22
C PRO A 72 -13.72 -10.30 -3.45
N ARG A 73 -15.06 -10.28 -3.30
CA ARG A 73 -15.81 -11.36 -2.62
C ARG A 73 -15.79 -12.66 -3.38
N LEU A 74 -15.92 -12.60 -4.71
CA LEU A 74 -15.83 -13.76 -5.59
C LEU A 74 -14.46 -14.44 -5.50
N LEU A 75 -13.38 -13.66 -5.47
CA LEU A 75 -12.03 -14.21 -5.26
C LEU A 75 -11.86 -14.87 -3.89
N ALA A 76 -12.45 -14.33 -2.82
CA ALA A 76 -12.41 -14.97 -1.50
C ALA A 76 -13.15 -16.32 -1.47
N ALA A 77 -14.19 -16.50 -2.30
CA ALA A 77 -14.87 -17.78 -2.46
C ALA A 77 -14.07 -18.78 -3.33
N ALA A 78 -13.11 -18.30 -4.13
CA ALA A 78 -12.28 -19.13 -5.00
C ALA A 78 -11.25 -19.99 -4.24
N HIS A 79 -11.18 -19.90 -2.91
CA HIS A 79 -10.32 -20.76 -2.10
C HIS A 79 -10.67 -22.26 -2.27
N ASP A 80 -11.95 -22.57 -2.50
CA ASP A 80 -12.44 -23.95 -2.65
C ASP A 80 -12.37 -24.47 -4.09
N LEU A 81 -11.65 -23.76 -4.97
CA LEU A 81 -11.40 -24.16 -6.35
C LEU A 81 -10.00 -24.73 -6.54
N SER A 82 -9.87 -25.62 -7.51
CA SER A 82 -8.58 -26.09 -8.03
C SER A 82 -7.80 -24.95 -8.72
N ALA A 83 -6.48 -25.13 -8.84
CA ALA A 83 -5.62 -24.16 -9.54
C ALA A 83 -6.07 -23.93 -11.00
N ALA A 84 -6.54 -24.98 -11.69
CA ALA A 84 -7.04 -24.88 -13.05
C ALA A 84 -8.33 -24.04 -13.15
N GLU A 85 -9.26 -24.23 -12.22
CA GLU A 85 -10.49 -23.44 -12.14
C GLU A 85 -10.21 -21.97 -11.81
N VAL A 86 -9.27 -21.71 -10.88
CA VAL A 86 -8.82 -20.34 -10.57
C VAL A 86 -8.22 -19.66 -11.81
N ALA A 87 -7.32 -20.33 -12.50
CA ALA A 87 -6.70 -19.80 -13.72
C ALA A 87 -7.75 -19.49 -14.79
N ARG A 88 -8.72 -20.40 -14.99
CA ARG A 88 -9.85 -20.18 -15.89
C ARG A 88 -10.67 -18.96 -15.46
N ALA A 89 -11.05 -18.87 -14.18
CA ALA A 89 -11.86 -17.76 -13.66
C ALA A 89 -11.19 -16.40 -13.88
N LEU A 90 -9.88 -16.33 -13.63
CA LEU A 90 -9.06 -15.13 -13.78
C LEU A 90 -8.84 -14.70 -15.23
N ASN A 91 -8.97 -15.63 -16.19
CA ASN A 91 -8.88 -15.35 -17.62
C ASN A 91 -10.25 -15.00 -18.21
N THR A 92 -11.31 -15.62 -17.72
CA THR A 92 -12.69 -15.38 -18.17
C THR A 92 -13.28 -14.11 -17.57
N VAL A 93 -13.00 -13.80 -16.30
CA VAL A 93 -13.63 -12.68 -15.57
C VAL A 93 -12.58 -11.65 -15.12
N PRO A 94 -12.13 -10.75 -16.01
CA PRO A 94 -11.14 -9.71 -15.69
C PRO A 94 -11.51 -8.81 -14.50
N ALA A 95 -12.79 -8.68 -14.16
CA ALA A 95 -13.24 -7.89 -13.01
C ALA A 95 -13.03 -8.55 -11.64
N LEU A 96 -12.49 -9.78 -11.60
CA LEU A 96 -11.90 -10.32 -10.39
C LEU A 96 -10.64 -9.54 -10.00
N GLU A 97 -9.95 -8.92 -10.96
CA GLU A 97 -8.81 -8.06 -10.69
C GLU A 97 -9.25 -6.61 -10.41
N PRO A 98 -8.57 -5.88 -9.50
CA PRO A 98 -8.86 -4.47 -9.28
C PRO A 98 -8.51 -3.64 -10.52
N VAL A 99 -9.25 -2.55 -10.75
CA VAL A 99 -9.01 -1.67 -11.89
C VAL A 99 -7.66 -0.95 -11.72
N PRO A 100 -6.68 -1.12 -12.63
CA PRO A 100 -5.39 -0.44 -12.55
C PRO A 100 -5.51 1.05 -12.86
N ARG A 101 -4.49 1.84 -12.51
CA ARG A 101 -4.42 3.27 -12.90
C ARG A 101 -4.27 3.43 -14.40
N GLY A 102 -3.38 2.63 -15.01
CA GLY A 102 -3.03 2.63 -16.43
C GLY A 102 -3.63 1.44 -17.19
N PRO A 103 -3.00 0.98 -18.29
CA PRO A 103 -3.48 -0.15 -19.07
C PRO A 103 -3.68 -1.41 -18.22
N ALA A 104 -4.66 -2.23 -18.60
CA ALA A 104 -4.96 -3.51 -17.94
C ALA A 104 -3.97 -4.63 -18.32
N ARG A 105 -2.67 -4.33 -18.23
CA ARG A 105 -1.58 -5.30 -18.40
C ARG A 105 -1.14 -5.80 -17.04
N TRP A 106 -1.08 -7.11 -16.89
CA TRP A 106 -0.77 -7.79 -15.63
C TRP A 106 0.52 -8.58 -15.75
N VAL A 107 1.31 -8.61 -14.68
CA VAL A 107 2.56 -9.36 -14.58
C VAL A 107 2.53 -10.22 -13.31
N PRO A 108 3.11 -11.43 -13.34
CA PRO A 108 3.15 -12.29 -12.16
C PRO A 108 4.14 -11.75 -11.12
N VAL A 109 3.84 -11.99 -9.85
CA VAL A 109 4.77 -11.85 -8.74
C VAL A 109 5.44 -13.21 -8.48
N PRO A 110 6.77 -13.31 -8.51
CA PRO A 110 7.46 -14.58 -8.21
C PRO A 110 7.21 -15.01 -6.76
N LEU A 111 6.41 -16.07 -6.57
CA LEU A 111 6.03 -16.53 -5.22
C LEU A 111 7.16 -17.27 -4.48
N ARG A 112 8.07 -17.91 -5.22
CA ARG A 112 9.21 -18.68 -4.67
C ARG A 112 10.15 -17.84 -3.79
N GLY A 113 10.18 -16.52 -3.97
CA GLY A 113 10.99 -15.59 -3.17
C GLY A 113 10.26 -14.99 -1.96
N LEU A 114 8.98 -15.30 -1.76
CA LEU A 114 8.17 -14.77 -0.65
C LEU A 114 8.27 -15.63 0.63
N THR A 115 8.70 -16.88 0.48
CA THR A 115 8.74 -17.90 1.55
C THR A 115 10.11 -18.08 2.19
N ALA A 116 11.16 -17.38 1.71
CA ALA A 116 12.49 -17.47 2.28
C ALA A 116 12.50 -16.85 3.69
N PRO A 117 12.76 -17.62 4.76
CA PRO A 117 13.04 -17.06 6.08
C PRO A 117 14.45 -16.48 6.04
N GLY A 118 14.56 -15.16 5.92
CA GLY A 118 15.85 -14.46 5.90
C GLY A 118 15.72 -13.20 5.06
N SER A 119 15.70 -12.00 5.61
CA SER A 119 16.55 -11.52 6.68
C SER A 119 15.75 -11.06 7.89
N ALA A 120 15.73 -11.85 8.96
CA ALA A 120 15.72 -11.24 10.28
C ALA A 120 17.05 -10.47 10.38
N ALA A 121 17.05 -9.18 10.02
CA ALA A 121 18.15 -8.34 10.44
C ALA A 121 18.09 -8.33 11.96
N ALA A 122 19.16 -8.81 12.60
CA ALA A 122 19.34 -8.65 14.02
C ALA A 122 19.04 -7.19 14.41
N ARG A 123 18.46 -6.98 15.60
CA ARG A 123 18.31 -5.63 16.17
C ARG A 123 19.65 -4.91 16.03
N PRO A 124 19.67 -3.62 15.68
CA PRO A 124 20.93 -2.88 15.57
C PRO A 124 21.72 -3.07 16.86
N ALA A 125 22.89 -3.71 16.78
CA ALA A 125 23.82 -3.75 17.89
C ALA A 125 24.30 -2.32 18.16
N GLU A 126 24.59 -2.00 19.43
CA GLU A 126 25.22 -0.75 19.82
C GLU A 126 26.56 -0.63 19.08
N GLY A 127 26.58 0.16 17.99
CA GLY A 127 27.69 0.25 17.04
C GLY A 127 27.28 0.59 15.60
N GLU A 128 26.01 0.40 15.23
CA GLU A 128 25.55 0.63 13.84
C GLU A 128 25.31 2.11 13.45
N ARG A 129 25.51 3.07 14.36
CA ARG A 129 25.29 4.51 14.08
C ARG A 129 26.11 5.02 12.88
N ASN A 130 27.29 4.44 12.64
CA ASN A 130 28.23 4.88 11.59
C ASN A 130 28.20 4.02 10.31
N ARG A 131 27.36 2.99 10.21
CA ARG A 131 27.29 2.17 8.98
C ARG A 131 26.53 2.90 7.86
N PRO A 132 26.84 2.62 6.57
CA PRO A 132 26.05 3.08 5.45
C PRO A 132 24.60 2.60 5.57
N VAL A 133 23.64 3.49 5.32
CA VAL A 133 22.22 3.11 5.39
C VAL A 133 21.93 2.18 4.21
N ARG A 134 21.58 0.93 4.50
CA ARG A 134 21.08 -0.01 3.47
C ARG A 134 19.94 0.67 2.71
N PRO A 135 19.85 0.66 1.38
CA PRO A 135 18.74 1.34 0.73
C PRO A 135 17.40 0.68 1.07
N LEU A 136 16.27 1.40 0.98
CA LEU A 136 14.96 0.77 1.20
C LEU A 136 14.71 -0.30 0.13
N SER A 137 14.08 -1.41 0.50
CA SER A 137 13.76 -2.52 -0.40
C SER A 137 12.48 -2.29 -1.21
N ILE A 138 11.69 -1.27 -0.84
CA ILE A 138 10.38 -0.97 -1.41
C ILE A 138 10.43 0.38 -2.10
N ARG A 139 9.89 0.44 -3.33
CA ARG A 139 9.75 1.65 -4.11
C ARG A 139 8.32 1.81 -4.60
N GLN A 140 7.82 3.03 -4.51
CA GLN A 140 6.51 3.45 -5.02
C GLN A 140 6.56 3.59 -6.54
N GLY A 141 5.49 3.15 -7.20
CA GLY A 141 5.30 3.41 -8.62
C GLY A 141 4.74 4.81 -8.89
N ARG A 142 4.32 5.07 -10.13
CA ARG A 142 3.63 6.30 -10.53
C ARG A 142 2.15 6.28 -10.13
N LEU A 143 1.88 6.04 -8.85
CA LEU A 143 0.58 6.08 -8.20
C LEU A 143 0.69 7.00 -6.99
N SER A 144 -0.27 7.91 -6.77
CA SER A 144 -0.19 8.91 -5.69
C SER A 144 -0.54 8.33 -4.31
N ASP A 145 -0.02 7.15 -3.98
CA ASP A 145 -0.27 6.40 -2.74
C ASP A 145 0.94 6.41 -1.79
N CYS A 146 1.72 7.49 -1.82
CA CYS A 146 2.91 7.67 -0.98
C CYS A 146 2.64 7.48 0.51
N TRP A 147 1.45 7.88 0.97
CA TRP A 147 0.97 7.64 2.33
C TRP A 147 0.99 6.16 2.74
N PHE A 148 0.71 5.25 1.80
CA PHE A 148 0.68 3.82 2.02
C PHE A 148 2.05 3.19 1.84
N ILE A 149 2.74 3.52 0.74
CA ILE A 149 4.04 2.92 0.43
C ILE A 149 5.15 3.41 1.37
N ALA A 150 5.15 4.68 1.78
CA ALA A 150 6.09 5.17 2.80
C ALA A 150 5.92 4.43 4.13
N VAL A 151 4.67 4.21 4.57
CA VAL A 151 4.42 3.49 5.82
C VAL A 151 4.83 2.03 5.70
N LEU A 152 4.51 1.36 4.58
CA LEU A 152 4.95 -0.01 4.34
C LEU A 152 6.48 -0.12 4.37
N ALA A 153 7.17 0.81 3.71
CA ALA A 153 8.63 0.87 3.70
C ALA A 153 9.22 1.21 5.08
N ALA A 154 8.56 2.05 5.88
CA ALA A 154 8.96 2.34 7.25
C ALA A 154 8.81 1.10 8.16
N CYS A 155 7.72 0.34 8.00
CA CYS A 155 7.52 -0.93 8.70
C CYS A 155 8.58 -1.97 8.30
N GLU A 156 8.88 -2.09 7.01
CA GLU A 156 9.95 -2.97 6.49
C GLU A 156 11.33 -2.55 6.99
N HIS A 157 11.62 -1.25 7.03
CA HIS A 157 12.87 -0.72 7.57
C HIS A 157 13.01 -1.02 9.06
N MET A 158 11.92 -0.92 9.82
CA MET A 158 11.92 -1.15 11.26
C MET A 158 11.93 -2.63 11.64
N ARG A 159 11.25 -3.47 10.85
CA ARG A 159 11.22 -4.93 11.01
C ARG A 159 11.40 -5.56 9.63
N PRO A 160 12.65 -5.85 9.21
CA PRO A 160 12.91 -6.52 7.94
C PRO A 160 12.14 -7.83 7.84
N GLY A 161 11.52 -8.07 6.68
CA GLY A 161 10.57 -9.16 6.48
C GLY A 161 9.13 -8.82 6.88
N PHE A 162 8.82 -7.61 7.39
CA PHE A 162 7.46 -7.18 7.70
C PHE A 162 6.53 -7.37 6.50
N THR A 163 6.92 -6.91 5.31
CA THR A 163 6.09 -6.95 4.11
C THR A 163 5.88 -8.38 3.63
N ALA A 164 6.92 -9.21 3.67
CA ALA A 164 6.80 -10.64 3.34
C ALA A 164 5.88 -11.37 4.33
N SER A 165 5.95 -11.05 5.62
CA SER A 165 5.09 -11.66 6.66
C SER A 165 3.60 -11.36 6.49
N LEU A 166 3.24 -10.37 5.67
CA LEU A 166 1.84 -10.08 5.33
C LEU A 166 1.31 -10.97 4.22
N VAL A 167 2.15 -11.73 3.50
CA VAL A 167 1.76 -12.49 2.31
C VAL A 167 1.95 -13.98 2.56
N ARG A 168 0.95 -14.80 2.20
CA ARG A 168 1.09 -16.27 2.17
C ARG A 168 0.54 -16.84 0.86
N PRO A 169 1.25 -17.77 0.21
CA PRO A 169 0.71 -18.50 -0.93
C PRO A 169 -0.39 -19.49 -0.49
N THR A 170 -1.24 -19.89 -1.43
CA THR A 170 -2.23 -20.97 -1.26
C THR A 170 -1.97 -22.10 -2.26
N ASP A 171 -2.49 -23.29 -1.97
CA ASP A 171 -2.25 -24.49 -2.79
C ASP A 171 -2.85 -24.40 -4.20
N ASN A 172 -3.86 -23.56 -4.39
CA ASN A 172 -4.51 -23.34 -5.68
C ASN A 172 -3.92 -22.17 -6.49
N GLY A 173 -2.73 -21.70 -6.12
CA GLY A 173 -1.99 -20.67 -6.86
C GLY A 173 -2.47 -19.24 -6.63
N LEU A 174 -3.40 -19.02 -5.69
CA LEU A 174 -3.71 -17.69 -5.16
C LEU A 174 -2.69 -17.28 -4.09
N VAL A 175 -2.83 -16.05 -3.61
CA VAL A 175 -2.13 -15.57 -2.42
C VAL A 175 -3.12 -14.88 -1.50
N GLU A 176 -2.80 -14.88 -0.22
CA GLU A 176 -3.54 -14.15 0.79
C GLU A 176 -2.65 -13.09 1.41
N VAL A 177 -3.21 -11.89 1.55
CA VAL A 177 -2.53 -10.75 2.17
C VAL A 177 -3.26 -10.32 3.43
N ARG A 178 -2.52 -10.18 4.53
CA ARG A 178 -3.07 -9.70 5.80
C ARG A 178 -3.16 -8.18 5.81
N LEU A 179 -4.37 -7.65 5.97
CA LEU A 179 -4.64 -6.23 6.21
C LEU A 179 -5.64 -6.06 7.36
N HIS A 180 -5.63 -4.89 7.98
CA HIS A 180 -6.55 -4.51 9.04
C HIS A 180 -7.63 -3.58 8.49
N THR A 181 -8.79 -4.13 8.16
CA THR A 181 -9.92 -3.38 7.59
C THR A 181 -11.24 -3.91 8.14
N PRO A 182 -11.92 -3.12 8.98
CA PRO A 182 -12.04 -3.34 10.43
C PRO A 182 -11.73 -4.78 10.90
N GLY A 183 -10.71 -4.91 11.77
CA GLY A 183 -10.16 -6.19 12.21
C GLY A 183 -9.11 -6.75 11.24
N ALA A 184 -8.25 -7.63 11.75
CA ALA A 184 -7.27 -8.34 10.92
C ALA A 184 -7.99 -9.36 10.03
N ARG A 185 -7.74 -9.30 8.71
CA ARG A 185 -8.26 -10.29 7.77
C ARG A 185 -7.25 -10.65 6.70
N TRP A 186 -7.33 -11.89 6.25
CA TRP A 186 -6.66 -12.35 5.04
C TRP A 186 -7.52 -11.97 3.82
N VAL A 187 -6.86 -11.35 2.85
CA VAL A 187 -7.47 -10.90 1.59
C VAL A 187 -6.92 -11.79 0.48
N THR A 188 -7.76 -12.66 -0.06
CA THR A 188 -7.41 -13.55 -1.17
C THR A 188 -7.36 -12.78 -2.48
N LEU A 189 -6.28 -12.96 -3.25
CA LEU A 189 -6.08 -12.31 -4.55
C LEU A 189 -5.18 -13.17 -5.45
N SER A 190 -5.22 -12.93 -6.76
CA SER A 190 -4.29 -13.58 -7.70
C SER A 190 -2.88 -13.03 -7.53
N PRO A 191 -1.82 -13.82 -7.83
CA PRO A 191 -0.43 -13.37 -7.75
C PRO A 191 -0.04 -12.44 -8.91
N ARG A 192 -1.00 -11.89 -9.67
CA ARG A 192 -0.75 -10.96 -10.77
C ARG A 192 -0.95 -9.52 -10.30
N VAL A 193 -0.09 -8.60 -10.70
CA VAL A 193 -0.20 -7.17 -10.35
C VAL A 193 -0.10 -6.33 -11.62
N PRO A 194 -0.58 -5.07 -11.63
CA PRO A 194 -0.45 -4.21 -12.81
C PRO A 194 1.00 -4.06 -13.23
N ALA A 195 1.27 -4.05 -14.53
CA ALA A 195 2.62 -3.88 -15.07
C ALA A 195 3.21 -2.50 -14.75
N ALA A 196 2.35 -1.48 -14.63
CA ALA A 196 2.74 -0.09 -14.45
C ALA A 196 2.07 0.52 -13.21
N HIS A 197 2.64 1.64 -12.74
CA HIS A 197 2.17 2.48 -11.62
C HIS A 197 2.18 1.85 -10.23
N ARG A 198 2.33 0.53 -10.11
CA ARG A 198 2.40 -0.19 -8.83
C ARG A 198 3.72 0.00 -8.07
N ALA A 199 3.70 -0.29 -6.78
CA ALA A 199 4.89 -0.50 -5.98
C ALA A 199 5.69 -1.74 -6.41
N GLY A 200 6.96 -1.80 -6.04
CA GLY A 200 7.84 -2.94 -6.29
C GLY A 200 9.15 -2.86 -5.50
N ASP A 201 10.14 -3.61 -5.95
CA ASP A 201 11.52 -3.47 -5.46
C ASP A 201 12.16 -2.15 -5.91
N ARG A 202 13.44 -1.93 -5.59
CA ARG A 202 14.19 -0.72 -6.00
C ARG A 202 14.18 -0.46 -7.52
N ARG A 203 14.07 -1.53 -8.32
CA ARG A 203 13.98 -1.52 -9.79
C ARG A 203 12.53 -1.60 -10.27
N LEU A 204 11.55 -1.44 -9.39
CA LEU A 204 10.11 -1.60 -9.62
C LEU A 204 9.71 -3.00 -10.12
N ARG A 205 10.53 -4.03 -9.92
CA ARG A 205 10.12 -5.41 -10.20
C ARG A 205 9.03 -5.85 -9.22
N PRO A 206 8.06 -6.68 -9.64
CA PRO A 206 6.98 -7.12 -8.76
C PRO A 206 7.52 -7.90 -7.56
N ASN A 207 7.04 -7.58 -6.35
CA ASN A 207 7.42 -8.25 -5.11
C ASN A 207 6.25 -8.27 -4.11
N ALA A 208 6.52 -8.65 -2.85
CA ALA A 208 5.53 -8.64 -1.77
C ALA A 208 4.80 -7.29 -1.62
N ALA A 209 5.51 -6.17 -1.76
CA ALA A 209 4.91 -4.84 -1.65
C ALA A 209 3.85 -4.58 -2.73
N SER A 210 4.06 -5.10 -3.94
CA SER A 210 3.05 -5.05 -5.02
C SER A 210 1.76 -5.79 -4.66
N LEU A 211 1.86 -6.93 -3.96
CA LEU A 211 0.71 -7.70 -3.51
C LEU A 211 -0.02 -6.99 -2.36
N VAL A 212 0.74 -6.38 -1.43
CA VAL A 212 0.19 -5.60 -0.31
C VAL A 212 -0.57 -4.36 -0.81
N GLU A 213 0.00 -3.63 -1.77
CA GLU A 213 -0.67 -2.52 -2.46
C GLU A 213 -1.93 -2.99 -3.21
N LYS A 214 -1.88 -4.14 -3.89
CA LYS A 214 -3.06 -4.73 -4.56
C LYS A 214 -4.17 -5.07 -3.57
N ALA A 215 -3.82 -5.64 -2.41
CA ALA A 215 -4.78 -5.94 -1.35
C ALA A 215 -5.45 -4.66 -0.83
N ALA A 216 -4.69 -3.57 -0.69
CA ALA A 216 -5.23 -2.26 -0.33
C ALA A 216 -6.17 -1.72 -1.43
N ALA A 217 -5.80 -1.85 -2.71
CA ALA A 217 -6.67 -1.45 -3.83
C ALA A 217 -7.98 -2.24 -3.87
N LEU A 218 -7.95 -3.56 -3.59
CA LEU A 218 -9.14 -4.40 -3.53
C LEU A 218 -10.06 -4.02 -2.35
N THR A 219 -9.47 -3.75 -1.18
CA THR A 219 -10.22 -3.57 0.06
C THR A 219 -10.53 -2.12 0.38
N TYR A 220 -9.50 -1.30 0.58
CA TYR A 220 -9.59 0.12 0.88
C TYR A 220 -10.05 0.91 -0.36
N GLY A 221 -9.38 0.68 -1.49
CA GLY A 221 -9.72 1.25 -2.79
C GLY A 221 -10.99 0.67 -3.43
N ARG A 222 -11.66 -0.29 -2.77
CA ARG A 222 -12.88 -0.95 -3.23
C ARG A 222 -12.75 -1.40 -4.70
N GLY A 223 -11.74 -2.21 -5.00
CA GLY A 223 -11.48 -2.75 -6.33
C GLY A 223 -10.80 -1.79 -7.31
N SER A 224 -10.14 -0.71 -6.85
CA SER A 224 -9.45 0.22 -7.76
C SER A 224 -8.18 0.81 -7.18
N TYR A 225 -7.10 0.78 -7.95
CA TYR A 225 -5.86 1.50 -7.64
C TYR A 225 -6.04 3.02 -7.66
N ARG A 226 -6.99 3.56 -8.43
CA ARG A 226 -7.22 5.01 -8.45
C ARG A 226 -7.79 5.53 -7.13
N ARG A 227 -8.53 4.69 -6.41
CA ARG A 227 -9.19 5.03 -5.15
C ARG A 227 -8.28 4.95 -3.93
N ILE A 228 -7.02 4.53 -4.08
CA ILE A 228 -6.00 4.59 -3.01
C ILE A 228 -5.04 5.78 -3.18
N GLN A 229 -5.30 6.65 -4.15
CA GLN A 229 -4.50 7.87 -4.38
C GLN A 229 -4.90 8.94 -3.36
N GLY A 230 -3.91 9.45 -2.64
CA GLY A 230 -4.05 10.51 -1.65
C GLY A 230 -4.76 10.04 -0.38
N ASP A 231 -4.02 10.02 0.73
CA ASP A 231 -4.57 9.80 2.08
C ASP A 231 -3.52 10.17 3.13
N PHE A 232 -3.83 9.95 4.40
CA PHE A 232 -2.94 10.19 5.52
C PHE A 232 -2.16 8.94 5.94
N ALA A 233 -0.89 9.11 6.29
CA ALA A 233 -0.04 8.03 6.81
C ALA A 233 -0.63 7.28 8.02
N GLY A 234 -1.40 7.99 8.87
CA GLY A 234 -2.08 7.38 10.02
C GLY A 234 -3.11 6.31 9.63
N VAL A 235 -3.74 6.46 8.47
CA VAL A 235 -4.64 5.45 7.90
C VAL A 235 -3.84 4.22 7.49
N ALA A 236 -2.69 4.38 6.83
CA ALA A 236 -1.85 3.25 6.42
C ALA A 236 -1.32 2.47 7.63
N LEU A 237 -0.92 3.16 8.70
CA LEU A 237 -0.55 2.51 9.95
C LEU A 237 -1.71 1.68 10.51
N GLY A 238 -2.93 2.21 10.45
CA GLY A 238 -4.16 1.46 10.77
C GLY A 238 -4.31 0.20 9.92
N LEU A 239 -4.18 0.32 8.59
CA LEU A 239 -4.33 -0.79 7.64
C LEU A 239 -3.26 -1.88 7.80
N LEU A 240 -2.02 -1.50 8.10
CA LEU A 240 -0.88 -2.42 8.14
C LEU A 240 -0.63 -3.02 9.52
N THR A 241 -0.97 -2.31 10.59
CA THR A 241 -0.64 -2.70 11.96
C THR A 241 -1.85 -2.88 12.88
N GLY A 242 -3.05 -2.52 12.40
CA GLY A 242 -4.28 -2.55 13.19
C GLY A 242 -4.41 -1.40 14.18
N ARG A 243 -3.45 -0.48 14.23
CA ARG A 243 -3.45 0.66 15.14
C ARG A 243 -3.39 1.95 14.35
N TRP A 244 -4.50 2.68 14.35
CA TRP A 244 -4.53 4.03 13.82
C TRP A 244 -3.59 4.92 14.64
N CYS A 245 -2.74 5.68 13.94
CA CYS A 245 -1.73 6.52 14.56
C CYS A 245 -1.85 7.95 14.01
N PRO A 246 -2.42 8.90 14.78
CA PRO A 246 -2.64 10.26 14.30
C PRO A 246 -1.33 10.98 13.95
N ALA A 247 -1.45 11.97 13.08
CA ALA A 247 -0.39 12.91 12.80
C ALA A 247 -0.04 13.68 14.08
N ARG A 248 1.26 13.92 14.29
CA ARG A 248 1.80 14.69 15.40
C ARG A 248 2.60 15.86 14.86
N PRO A 249 2.70 16.99 15.58
CA PRO A 249 3.62 18.06 15.21
C PRO A 249 5.05 17.55 15.09
N VAL A 250 5.81 18.10 14.14
CA VAL A 250 7.24 17.82 14.01
C VAL A 250 7.96 18.23 15.31
N PRO A 251 8.74 17.34 15.93
CA PRO A 251 9.35 17.64 17.22
C PRO A 251 10.45 18.72 17.10
N LEU A 252 10.60 19.52 18.17
CA LEU A 252 11.63 20.55 18.24
C LEU A 252 13.06 19.98 18.24
N ARG A 253 13.24 18.78 18.80
CA ARG A 253 14.54 18.11 18.94
C ARG A 253 14.52 16.75 18.23
N LEU A 254 15.57 16.45 17.46
CA LEU A 254 15.69 15.19 16.72
C LEU A 254 15.87 13.97 17.63
N SER A 255 16.37 14.15 18.87
CA SER A 255 16.46 13.08 19.87
C SER A 255 15.12 12.40 20.16
N ARG A 256 13.99 13.10 19.97
CA ARG A 256 12.66 12.48 20.11
C ARG A 256 12.35 11.50 18.97
N ILE A 257 12.79 11.81 17.76
CA ILE A 257 12.67 10.91 16.60
C ILE A 257 13.59 9.71 16.79
N GLU A 258 14.83 9.96 17.21
CA GLU A 258 15.80 8.91 17.54
C GLU A 258 15.23 7.92 18.57
N HIS A 259 14.61 8.43 19.64
CA HIS A 259 13.96 7.61 20.65
C HIS A 259 12.85 6.72 20.08
N TRP A 260 12.02 7.22 19.15
CA TRP A 260 10.98 6.40 18.52
C TRP A 260 11.57 5.29 17.64
N LEU A 261 12.60 5.60 16.88
CA LEU A 261 13.29 4.62 16.03
C LEU A 261 13.97 3.55 16.89
N ALA A 262 14.71 3.95 17.92
CA ALA A 262 15.35 3.04 18.87
C ALA A 262 14.33 2.15 19.60
N ALA A 263 13.12 2.66 19.84
CA ALA A 263 12.02 1.90 20.43
C ALA A 263 11.37 0.89 19.48
N GLY A 264 11.86 0.69 18.25
CA GLY A 264 11.32 -0.30 17.32
C GLY A 264 10.05 0.17 16.59
N ARG A 265 9.84 1.48 16.44
CA ARG A 265 8.60 2.06 15.90
C ARG A 265 8.83 2.67 14.52
N PRO A 266 8.04 2.31 13.49
CA PRO A 266 8.18 2.93 12.17
C PRO A 266 7.75 4.39 12.25
N VAL A 267 8.54 5.27 11.65
CA VAL A 267 8.29 6.72 11.62
C VAL A 267 8.24 7.19 10.18
N VAL A 268 7.24 8.00 9.87
CA VAL A 268 7.12 8.71 8.59
C VAL A 268 6.85 10.19 8.85
N ALA A 269 7.20 11.04 7.88
CA ALA A 269 6.97 12.48 7.95
C ALA A 269 6.21 12.94 6.70
N SER A 270 5.19 13.77 6.89
CA SER A 270 4.39 14.33 5.80
C SER A 270 4.80 15.77 5.54
N THR A 271 5.07 16.11 4.29
CA THR A 271 5.49 17.46 3.90
C THR A 271 4.33 18.45 3.99
N LEU A 272 4.67 19.74 4.05
CA LEU A 272 3.69 20.82 3.90
C LEU A 272 2.99 20.70 2.54
N VAL A 273 1.74 21.19 2.48
CA VAL A 273 1.06 21.48 1.23
C VAL A 273 1.20 22.98 0.97
N ARG A 274 1.89 23.36 -0.11
CA ARG A 274 2.23 24.75 -0.45
C ARG A 274 1.55 25.16 -1.75
N PRO A 275 1.03 26.39 -1.83
CA PRO A 275 0.69 27.01 -3.11
C PRO A 275 1.95 27.01 -4.01
N GLY A 276 1.86 26.40 -5.20
CA GLY A 276 3.00 26.24 -6.12
C GLY A 276 3.64 24.85 -6.15
N GLY A 277 3.25 23.94 -5.24
CA GLY A 277 3.68 22.55 -5.26
C GLY A 277 5.10 22.35 -4.71
N SER A 278 5.85 21.42 -5.32
CA SER A 278 7.15 20.97 -4.80
C SER A 278 8.12 22.16 -4.72
N PHE A 279 8.95 22.19 -3.67
CA PHE A 279 9.75 23.37 -3.33
C PHE A 279 11.20 23.01 -2.99
N ARG A 280 12.05 24.02 -2.94
CA ARG A 280 13.46 23.89 -2.57
C ARG A 280 13.70 24.42 -1.17
N VAL A 281 14.63 23.78 -0.46
CA VAL A 281 15.15 24.26 0.81
C VAL A 281 16.66 24.44 0.68
N PRO A 282 17.20 25.63 1.01
CA PRO A 282 18.64 25.85 1.02
C PRO A 282 19.33 24.86 1.96
N ARG A 283 20.50 24.40 1.54
CA ARG A 283 21.38 23.64 2.44
C ARG A 283 22.02 24.59 3.43
N GLU A 284 22.36 24.08 4.61
CA GLU A 284 23.01 24.85 5.68
C GLU A 284 24.54 24.80 5.55
N ASP A 285 25.09 23.84 4.81
CA ASP A 285 26.53 23.74 4.51
C ASP A 285 26.95 24.57 3.28
N ASP A 286 26.03 24.82 2.36
CA ASP A 286 26.23 25.70 1.20
C ASP A 286 24.90 26.37 0.79
N PRO A 287 24.74 27.69 0.98
CA PRO A 287 23.49 28.39 0.68
C PRO A 287 23.17 28.48 -0.82
N HIS A 288 24.14 28.24 -1.72
CA HIS A 288 23.91 28.20 -3.17
C HIS A 288 23.35 26.85 -3.62
N ARG A 289 23.43 25.82 -2.79
CA ARG A 289 22.86 24.50 -3.04
C ARG A 289 21.52 24.33 -2.32
N SER A 290 20.70 23.42 -2.83
CA SER A 290 19.37 23.17 -2.27
C SER A 290 18.98 21.70 -2.37
N VAL A 291 18.12 21.28 -1.45
CA VAL A 291 17.38 20.02 -1.55
C VAL A 291 15.98 20.30 -2.08
N ALA A 292 15.43 19.37 -2.86
CA ALA A 292 14.08 19.47 -3.40
C ALA A 292 13.12 18.55 -2.63
N VAL A 293 12.06 19.16 -2.12
CA VAL A 293 11.05 18.54 -1.27
C VAL A 293 9.74 18.45 -2.04
N MET A 294 9.17 17.26 -2.08
CA MET A 294 7.88 17.04 -2.71
C MET A 294 6.75 17.58 -1.85
N ASP A 295 5.79 18.22 -2.49
CA ASP A 295 4.59 18.77 -1.85
C ASP A 295 3.55 17.69 -1.54
N GLY A 296 2.88 17.81 -0.39
CA GLY A 296 1.80 16.89 0.00
C GLY A 296 2.21 15.41 -0.01
N HIS A 297 3.45 15.11 0.36
CA HIS A 297 4.09 13.81 0.17
C HIS A 297 4.60 13.22 1.49
N VAL A 298 4.63 11.89 1.57
CA VAL A 298 5.05 11.18 2.78
C VAL A 298 6.43 10.56 2.57
N TYR A 299 7.36 10.89 3.47
CA TYR A 299 8.73 10.39 3.50
C TYR A 299 8.91 9.36 4.63
N VAL A 300 9.78 8.39 4.40
CA VAL A 300 10.23 7.42 5.41
C VAL A 300 11.30 8.06 6.28
N VAL A 301 11.14 8.05 7.59
CA VAL A 301 12.19 8.51 8.51
C VAL A 301 13.07 7.31 8.87
N ARG A 302 14.35 7.37 8.50
CA ARG A 302 15.25 6.20 8.51
C ARG A 302 16.14 6.13 9.73
N ARG A 303 16.77 7.26 10.06
CA ARG A 303 17.68 7.39 11.21
C ARG A 303 17.84 8.85 11.62
N VAL A 304 18.39 9.04 12.80
CA VAL A 304 18.98 10.29 13.26
C VAL A 304 20.43 9.99 13.60
N ALA A 305 21.37 10.76 13.04
CA ALA A 305 22.80 10.58 13.27
C ALA A 305 23.54 11.89 12.97
N ARG A 306 24.81 11.97 13.35
CA ARG A 306 25.70 13.07 12.95
C ARG A 306 26.16 12.83 11.52
N LEU A 307 25.70 13.68 10.60
CA LEU A 307 25.84 13.50 9.16
C LEU A 307 26.03 14.86 8.50
N SER A 308 26.80 14.89 7.41
CA SER A 308 26.76 16.02 6.47
C SER A 308 25.41 16.08 5.73
N GLU A 309 25.14 17.16 5.00
CA GLU A 309 23.94 17.24 4.13
C GLU A 309 24.01 16.33 2.90
N ASP A 310 25.18 15.76 2.62
CA ASP A 310 25.36 14.68 1.64
C ASP A 310 25.12 13.29 2.24
N GLY A 311 25.07 13.18 3.58
CA GLY A 311 24.77 11.93 4.29
C GLY A 311 25.98 11.15 4.75
N SER A 312 27.17 11.73 4.63
CA SER A 312 28.42 11.16 5.12
C SER A 312 28.45 11.22 6.65
N PRO A 313 28.71 10.10 7.36
CA PRO A 313 28.88 10.12 8.81
C PRO A 313 30.14 10.85 9.23
N ASP A 314 30.01 11.76 10.20
CA ASP A 314 31.11 12.49 10.80
C ASP A 314 30.74 12.86 12.26
N PRO A 315 31.56 12.53 13.28
CA PRO A 315 31.32 12.90 14.66
C PRO A 315 31.24 14.41 14.94
N HIS A 316 31.83 15.25 14.11
CA HIS A 316 31.85 16.70 14.24
C HIS A 316 30.63 17.38 13.60
N GLU A 317 29.93 16.69 12.69
CA GLU A 317 28.71 17.18 12.07
C GLU A 317 27.54 17.28 13.09
N PRO A 318 26.56 18.17 12.84
CA PRO A 318 25.37 18.25 13.67
C PRO A 318 24.49 17.01 13.48
N LEU A 319 23.60 16.77 14.46
CA LEU A 319 22.57 15.75 14.31
C LEU A 319 21.63 16.12 13.15
N ARG A 320 21.45 15.20 12.23
CA ARG A 320 20.51 15.28 11.12
C ARG A 320 19.60 14.08 11.10
N VAL A 321 18.37 14.30 10.63
CA VAL A 321 17.42 13.23 10.34
C VAL A 321 17.54 12.85 8.87
N HIS A 322 17.65 11.56 8.63
CA HIS A 322 17.60 11.01 7.28
C HIS A 322 16.16 10.67 6.94
N VAL A 323 15.60 11.37 5.96
CA VAL A 323 14.29 11.07 5.37
C VAL A 323 14.44 10.61 3.93
N HIS A 324 13.62 9.64 3.53
CA HIS A 324 13.69 9.01 2.22
C HIS A 324 12.35 9.08 1.48
N ASN A 325 12.38 9.54 0.24
CA ASN A 325 11.24 9.60 -0.66
C ASN A 325 10.95 8.21 -1.24
N PRO A 326 9.78 7.60 -0.95
CA PRO A 326 9.44 6.26 -1.43
C PRO A 326 9.38 6.13 -2.96
N LEU A 327 9.26 7.23 -3.72
CA LEU A 327 9.33 7.18 -5.19
C LEU A 327 10.71 6.74 -5.70
N GLY A 328 11.75 6.88 -4.88
CA GLY A 328 13.13 6.63 -5.26
C GLY A 328 13.57 7.53 -6.43
N GLY A 329 14.72 7.21 -6.99
CA GLY A 329 15.29 7.92 -8.14
C GLY A 329 16.78 7.71 -8.20
N THR A 330 17.37 8.07 -9.35
CA THR A 330 18.79 8.39 -9.38
C THR A 330 18.97 9.71 -8.67
N GLU A 331 19.92 9.77 -7.73
CA GLU A 331 20.22 11.02 -7.05
C GLU A 331 20.93 11.97 -8.02
N GLY A 332 20.51 13.22 -8.03
CA GLY A 332 21.11 14.32 -8.78
C GLY A 332 20.87 15.62 -8.03
N GLU A 333 21.40 16.74 -8.51
CA GLU A 333 21.19 18.04 -7.88
C GLU A 333 19.98 18.77 -8.49
N PRO A 334 19.01 19.27 -7.69
CA PRO A 334 18.91 19.12 -6.23
C PRO A 334 18.53 17.70 -5.82
N ARG A 335 19.05 17.25 -4.68
CA ARG A 335 18.68 15.96 -4.09
C ARG A 335 17.19 15.88 -3.78
N ARG A 336 16.58 14.73 -4.07
CA ARG A 336 15.11 14.50 -3.95
C ARG A 336 14.76 13.20 -3.26
N THR A 337 15.67 12.23 -3.26
CA THR A 337 15.40 10.89 -2.76
C THR A 337 15.77 10.78 -1.30
N ASP A 338 17.03 11.05 -0.97
CA ASP A 338 17.55 10.94 0.39
C ASP A 338 17.91 12.34 0.88
N LEU A 339 17.22 12.82 1.91
CA LEU A 339 17.43 14.14 2.47
C LEU A 339 17.97 14.01 3.91
N PHE A 340 19.00 14.79 4.22
CA PHE A 340 19.64 14.82 5.54
C PHE A 340 19.42 16.20 6.16
N LEU A 341 18.41 16.30 7.00
CA LEU A 341 17.87 17.58 7.43
C LEU A 341 18.23 17.85 8.89
N SER A 342 18.58 19.10 9.18
CA SER A 342 18.61 19.59 10.56
C SER A 342 17.19 19.61 11.17
N ALA A 343 17.10 19.82 12.48
CA ALA A 343 15.80 20.04 13.13
C ALA A 343 15.06 21.25 12.54
N ALA A 344 15.78 22.31 12.18
CA ALA A 344 15.21 23.53 11.61
C ALA A 344 14.69 23.28 10.18
N GLN A 345 15.49 22.65 9.32
CA GLN A 345 15.05 22.25 7.98
C GLN A 345 13.85 21.30 8.03
N LEU A 346 13.84 20.29 8.92
CA LEU A 346 12.72 19.37 9.08
C LEU A 346 11.41 20.10 9.43
N ARG A 347 11.44 21.05 10.38
CA ARG A 347 10.25 21.83 10.76
C ARG A 347 9.77 22.78 9.66
N ARG A 348 10.67 23.29 8.82
CA ARG A 348 10.31 24.14 7.66
C ARG A 348 9.76 23.34 6.49
N THR A 349 10.00 22.03 6.44
CA THR A 349 9.66 21.17 5.29
C THR A 349 8.46 20.26 5.57
N PHE A 350 8.32 19.78 6.81
CA PHE A 350 7.30 18.82 7.21
C PHE A 350 6.25 19.44 8.13
N ILE A 351 4.98 19.12 7.88
CA ILE A 351 3.85 19.55 8.72
C ILE A 351 3.64 18.60 9.90
N SER A 352 3.96 17.32 9.72
CA SER A 352 3.69 16.31 10.74
C SER A 352 4.59 15.09 10.63
N VAL A 353 4.63 14.35 11.73
CA VAL A 353 5.20 13.00 11.84
C VAL A 353 4.13 12.03 12.31
N ASN A 354 4.12 10.82 11.75
CA ASN A 354 3.30 9.71 12.23
C ASN A 354 4.23 8.63 12.78
N VAL A 355 3.90 8.12 13.97
CA VAL A 355 4.72 7.14 14.69
C VAL A 355 3.88 5.89 14.91
N GLY A 356 4.23 4.81 14.22
CA GLY A 356 3.54 3.53 14.34
C GLY A 356 3.72 2.86 15.70
N PRO A 357 3.07 1.71 15.92
CA PRO A 357 3.31 0.90 17.11
C PRO A 357 4.70 0.25 17.08
N ARG A 358 5.14 -0.29 18.21
CA ARG A 358 6.30 -1.20 18.21
C ARG A 358 5.96 -2.43 17.38
N LEU A 359 6.79 -2.75 16.41
CA LEU A 359 6.66 -3.98 15.63
C LEU A 359 7.37 -5.10 16.40
N ARG A 360 6.65 -6.18 16.69
CA ARG A 360 7.20 -7.37 17.35
C ARG A 360 7.87 -8.29 16.35
#